data_AF-A0A5D3GBN6-F1
#
_entry.id   AF-A0A5D3GBN6-F1
#
_cell.length_a   1.000
_cell.length_b   1.000
_cell.length_c   1.000
_cell.angle_alpha   90.00
_cell.angle_beta   90.00
_cell.angle_gamma   90.00
#
_symmetry.space_group_name_H-M   'P 1'
#
loop_
_entity.id
_entity.type
_entity.pdbx_description
1 polymer ?
#
loop_
_entity_poly.entity_id
_entity_poly.type
_entity_poly.pdbx_seq_one_letter_code
_entity_poly.pdbx_strand_id
1 'polypeptide(L)' 'MPDYLKARKLHLNGIIVVLAGMKKRNARENQDTKVETLTINAVKAELDLIDFQLKRKNG' A
#
# COMPACT_ATOMS: atom_id res chain seq x y z
N MET A 1 -1.88 -20.20 -6.48
CA MET A 1 -1.23 -19.45 -5.38
C MET A 1 -2.10 -18.30 -4.84
N PRO A 2 -3.22 -18.58 -4.15
CA PRO A 2 -3.96 -17.56 -3.40
C PRO A 2 -3.17 -17.08 -2.18
N ASP A 3 -2.38 -17.98 -1.55
CA ASP A 3 -1.70 -17.70 -0.29
C ASP A 3 -0.56 -16.69 -0.43
N TYR A 4 0.16 -16.71 -1.56
CA TYR A 4 1.13 -15.68 -1.90
C TYR A 4 0.48 -14.30 -2.01
N LEU A 5 -0.66 -14.19 -2.71
CA LEU A 5 -1.38 -12.92 -2.86
C LEU A 5 -1.89 -12.39 -1.51
N LYS A 6 -2.39 -13.28 -0.65
CA LYS A 6 -2.78 -12.93 0.73
C LYS A 6 -1.60 -12.45 1.56
N ALA A 7 -0.46 -13.14 1.51
CA ALA A 7 0.76 -12.76 2.21
C ALA A 7 1.31 -11.40 1.72
N ARG A 8 1.31 -11.17 0.40
CA ARG A 8 1.71 -9.90 -0.20
C ARG A 8 0.78 -8.76 0.21
N LYS A 9 -0.55 -9.00 0.18
CA LYS A 9 -1.53 -8.01 0.66
C LYS A 9 -1.27 -7.62 2.11
N LEU A 10 -1.02 -8.59 2.99
CA LEU A 10 -0.71 -8.34 4.40
C LEU A 10 0.56 -7.51 4.58
N HIS A 11 1.63 -7.85 3.85
CA HIS A 11 2.88 -7.11 3.86
C HIS A 11 2.68 -5.64 3.45
N LEU A 12 2.00 -5.41 2.33
CA LEU A 12 1.74 -4.05 1.81
C LEU A 12 0.88 -3.21 2.75
N ASN A 13 -0.11 -3.82 3.42
CA ASN A 13 -0.89 -3.16 4.46
C ASN A 13 0.01 -2.69 5.62
N GLY A 14 0.98 -3.50 6.04
CA GLY A 14 1.98 -3.10 7.04
C GLY A 14 2.81 -1.90 6.58
N ILE A 15 3.29 -1.91 5.34
CA ILE A 15 4.04 -0.78 4.74
C ILE A 15 3.21 0.51 4.73
N ILE A 16 1.93 0.44 4.35
CA ILE A 16 1.05 1.62 4.29
C ILE A 16 0.90 2.30 5.66
N VAL A 17 0.81 1.52 6.74
CA VAL A 17 0.69 2.07 8.11
C VAL A 17 1.93 2.86 8.48
N VAL A 18 3.11 2.32 8.16
CA VAL A 18 4.40 3.00 8.42
C VAL A 18 4.51 4.27 7.58
N LEU A 19 4.25 4.19 6.28
CA LEU A 19 4.31 5.33 5.36
C LEU A 19 3.31 6.43 5.73
N ALA A 20 2.09 6.07 6.16
CA ALA A 20 1.11 7.05 6.62
C ALA A 20 1.57 7.78 7.89
N GLY A 21 2.23 7.05 8.81
CA GLY A 21 2.86 7.65 10.00
C GLY A 21 3.98 8.61 9.64
N MET A 22 4.86 8.22 8.70
CA MET A 22 5.95 9.06 8.19
C MET A 22 5.41 10.32 7.51
N LYS A 23 4.46 10.16 6.57
CA LYS A 23 3.83 11.29 5.88
C LYS A 23 3.18 12.27 6.86
N LYS A 24 2.48 11.78 7.90
CA LYS A 24 1.88 12.64 8.93
C LYS A 24 2.92 13.42 9.71
N ARG A 25 4.09 12.81 9.98
CA ARG A 25 5.21 13.49 10.64
C ARG A 25 5.82 14.54 9.71
N ASN A 26 6.10 14.19 8.47
CA ASN A 26 6.73 15.09 7.50
C ASN A 26 5.82 16.26 7.10
N ALA A 27 4.50 16.06 7.08
CA ALA A 27 3.53 17.15 6.92
C ALA A 27 3.57 18.16 8.08
N ARG A 28 3.83 17.73 9.32
CA ARG A 28 4.04 18.65 10.45
C ARG A 28 5.33 19.46 10.32
N GLU A 29 6.31 18.89 9.64
CA GLU A 29 7.59 19.54 9.33
C GLU A 29 7.51 20.38 8.03
N ASN A 30 6.31 20.51 7.42
CA ASN A 30 6.05 21.17 6.13
C ASN A 30 6.91 20.64 4.96
N GLN A 31 7.37 19.39 5.09
CA GLN A 31 8.13 18.65 4.09
C GLN A 31 7.25 17.56 3.46
N ASP A 32 6.09 17.94 2.90
CA ASP A 32 5.26 16.93 2.21
C ASP A 32 6.00 16.49 0.94
N THR A 33 6.64 15.32 0.98
CA THR A 33 7.54 14.93 -0.11
C THR A 33 6.75 14.25 -1.23
N LYS A 34 6.97 14.70 -2.46
CA LYS A 34 6.36 14.13 -3.66
C LYS A 34 6.63 12.62 -3.77
N VAL A 35 7.80 12.18 -3.32
CA VAL A 35 8.22 10.78 -3.32
C VAL A 35 7.32 9.95 -2.41
N GLU A 36 7.06 10.37 -1.17
CA GLU A 36 6.18 9.63 -0.25
C GLU A 36 4.76 9.47 -0.80
N THR A 37 4.22 10.53 -1.40
CA THR A 37 2.90 10.47 -2.02
C THR A 37 2.88 9.49 -3.20
N LEU A 38 3.91 9.48 -4.04
CA LEU A 38 4.04 8.51 -5.14
C LEU A 38 4.18 7.07 -4.61
N THR A 39 4.97 6.85 -3.56
CA THR A 39 5.13 5.53 -2.94
C THR A 39 3.81 5.03 -2.35
N ILE A 40 3.06 5.87 -1.62
CA ILE A 40 1.74 5.48 -1.09
C ILE A 40 0.77 5.13 -2.22
N ASN A 41 0.76 5.91 -3.30
CA ASN A 41 -0.11 5.65 -4.44
C ASN A 41 0.26 4.34 -5.15
N ALA A 42 1.55 4.05 -5.31
CA ALA A 42 2.01 2.79 -5.90
C ALA A 42 1.59 1.56 -5.05
N VAL A 43 1.73 1.65 -3.73
CA VAL A 43 1.30 0.57 -2.81
C VAL A 43 -0.22 0.37 -2.87
N LYS A 44 -1.01 1.44 -2.92
CA LYS A 44 -2.47 1.37 -3.09
C LYS A 44 -2.86 0.69 -4.41
N ALA A 45 -2.22 1.07 -5.51
CA ALA A 45 -2.49 0.46 -6.81
C ALA A 45 -2.16 -1.04 -6.84
N GLU A 46 -1.08 -1.45 -6.16
CA GLU A 46 -0.74 -2.87 -6.02
C GLU A 46 -1.80 -3.63 -5.19
N LEU A 47 -2.31 -3.04 -4.11
CA LEU A 47 -3.38 -3.62 -3.31
C LEU A 47 -4.68 -3.80 -4.12
N ASP A 48 -5.06 -2.81 -4.91
CA ASP A 48 -6.24 -2.88 -5.78
C ASP A 48 -6.10 -3.99 -6.83
N LEU A 49 -4.91 -4.15 -7.41
CA LEU A 49 -4.60 -5.23 -8.33
C LEU A 49 -4.70 -6.61 -7.66
N ILE A 50 -4.15 -6.74 -6.45
CA ILE A 50 -4.24 -8.00 -5.68
C ILE A 50 -5.70 -8.34 -5.38
N ASP A 51 -6.51 -7.36 -4.99
CA ASP A 51 -7.94 -7.57 -4.73
C ASP A 51 -8.71 -7.97 -5.98
N PHE A 52 -8.40 -7.37 -7.13
CA PHE A 52 -8.96 -7.79 -8.41
C PHE A 52 -8.58 -9.25 -8.75
N GLN A 53 -7.32 -9.64 -8.53
CA GLN A 53 -6.85 -11.00 -8.79
C GLN A 53 -7.46 -12.04 -7.85
N LEU A 54 -7.63 -11.70 -6.56
CA LEU A 54 -8.29 -12.57 -5.59
C LEU A 54 -9.78 -12.74 -5.90
N LYS A 55 -10.48 -11.67 -6.29
CA LYS A 55 -11.88 -11.74 -6.72
C LYS A 55 -12.06 -12.62 -7.96
N ARG A 56 -11.20 -12.50 -8.97
CA ARG A 56 -11.24 -13.36 -10.18
C ARG A 56 -10.99 -14.84 -9.92
N LYS A 57 -10.30 -15.21 -8.83
CA LYS A 57 -10.02 -16.61 -8.49
C LYS A 57 -11.08 -17.25 -7.60
N ASN A 58 -11.98 -16.45 -7.02
CA ASN A 58 -13.08 -16.92 -6.18
C ASN A 58 -14.40 -17.11 -6.95
N GLY A 59 -14.42 -16.81 -8.26
CA GLY A 59 -15.56 -17.04 -9.15
C GLY A 59 -15.32 -18.21 -10.09
#